data_AF-A0A1H5MJG9-F1
#
_entry.id   AF-A0A1H5MJG9-F1
#
_cell.length_a   1.000
_cell.length_b   1.000
_cell.length_c   1.000
_cell.angle_alpha   90.00
_cell.angle_beta   90.00
_cell.angle_gamma   90.00
#
_symmetry.space_group_name_H-M   'P 1'
#
loop_
_entity.id
_entity.type
_entity.pdbx_description
1 polymer ?
#
loop_
_entity_poly.entity_id
_entity_poly.type
_entity_poly.pdbx_seq_one_letter_code
_entity_poly.pdbx_strand_id
1 'polypeptide(L)'
;MTTAKRTPHPLNRRPSLAGLMWALQQIGAAVSNDDREAYLTAAQCARHIGCTEEQIADAYRSRARRTPHLHFQIDGSPRPPKGWNS
;
A
#
# COMPACT_ATOMS: atom_id res chain seq x y z
N MET A 1 -47.59 12.34 17.16
CA MET A 1 -46.77 12.20 15.94
C MET A 1 -45.31 12.08 16.36
N THR A 2 -44.79 10.87 16.50
CA THR A 2 -43.43 10.61 17.03
C THR A 2 -42.52 10.18 15.88
N THR A 3 -41.78 11.13 15.32
CA THR A 3 -40.78 10.87 14.29
C THR A 3 -39.57 10.21 14.93
N ALA A 4 -39.41 8.90 14.69
CA ALA A 4 -38.25 8.14 15.11
C ALA A 4 -36.97 8.73 14.51
N LYS A 5 -36.04 9.18 15.37
CA LYS A 5 -34.68 9.53 14.98
C LYS A 5 -33.98 8.28 14.44
N ARG A 6 -33.86 8.19 13.12
CA ARG A 6 -33.12 7.14 12.42
C ARG A 6 -31.63 7.31 12.74
N THR A 7 -31.14 6.56 13.72
CA THR A 7 -29.72 6.45 14.03
C THR A 7 -29.00 5.84 12.83
N PRO A 8 -28.05 6.53 12.18
CA PRO A 8 -27.25 5.93 11.13
C PRO A 8 -26.45 4.79 11.76
N HIS A 9 -26.84 3.55 11.47
CA HIS A 9 -26.02 2.40 11.79
C HIS A 9 -24.71 2.59 11.01
N PRO A 10 -23.52 2.40 11.62
CA PRO A 10 -22.29 2.39 10.87
C PRO A 10 -22.43 1.27 9.84
N LEU A 11 -22.67 1.66 8.59
CA LEU A 11 -22.80 0.73 7.48
C LEU A 11 -21.54 -0.12 7.54
N ASN A 12 -21.73 -1.41 7.81
CA ASN A 12 -20.73 -2.45 7.71
C ASN A 12 -20.35 -2.61 6.22
N ARG A 13 -19.77 -1.55 5.64
CA ARG A 13 -19.34 -1.48 4.25
C ARG A 13 -18.06 -2.28 4.18
N ARG A 14 -18.21 -3.60 4.08
CA ARG A 14 -17.15 -4.43 3.53
C ARG A 14 -16.69 -3.75 2.23
N PRO A 15 -15.40 -3.43 2.09
CA PRO A 15 -14.91 -2.84 0.86
C PRO A 15 -15.25 -3.75 -0.31
N SER A 16 -15.60 -3.15 -1.45
CA SER A 16 -15.77 -3.93 -2.66
C SER A 16 -14.42 -4.57 -3.02
N LEU A 17 -14.46 -5.79 -3.57
CA LEU A 17 -13.26 -6.47 -4.04
C LEU A 17 -12.45 -5.59 -5.01
N ALA A 18 -13.14 -4.82 -5.85
CA ALA A 18 -12.53 -3.84 -6.74
C ALA A 18 -11.74 -2.76 -5.97
N GLY A 19 -12.29 -2.24 -4.87
CA GLY A 19 -11.61 -1.25 -4.03
C GLY A 19 -10.37 -1.83 -3.33
N LEU A 20 -10.45 -3.06 -2.82
CA LEU A 20 -9.29 -3.77 -2.25
C LEU A 20 -8.20 -3.97 -3.29
N MET A 21 -8.55 -4.47 -4.48
CA MET A 21 -7.60 -4.72 -5.56
C MET A 21 -6.95 -3.43 -6.06
N TRP A 22 -7.73 -2.37 -6.21
CA TRP A 22 -7.22 -1.05 -6.59
C TRP A 22 -6.20 -0.53 -5.58
N ALA A 23 -6.49 -0.64 -4.27
CA ALA A 23 -5.57 -0.18 -3.22
C ALA A 23 -4.24 -0.95 -3.22
N LEU A 24 -4.29 -2.27 -3.41
CA LEU A 24 -3.08 -3.10 -3.51
C LEU A 24 -2.28 -2.82 -4.79
N GLN A 25 -2.95 -2.50 -5.91
CA GLN A 25 -2.29 -2.06 -7.14
C GLN A 25 -1.56 -0.73 -6.95
N GLN A 26 -2.14 0.22 -6.23
CA GLN A 26 -1.48 1.51 -5.93
C GLN A 26 -0.21 1.30 -5.09
N ILE A 27 -0.23 0.39 -4.12
CA ILE A 27 0.97 -0.02 -3.37
C ILE A 27 2.03 -0.57 -4.32
N GLY A 28 1.65 -1.50 -5.21
CA GLY A 28 2.57 -2.05 -6.20
C GLY A 28 3.14 -0.98 -7.15
N ALA A 29 2.33 -0.02 -7.59
CA ALA A 29 2.80 1.07 -8.44
C ALA A 29 3.82 1.96 -7.73
N ALA A 30 3.54 2.36 -6.48
CA ALA A 30 4.46 3.15 -5.67
C ALA A 30 5.81 2.44 -5.45
N VAL A 31 5.77 1.13 -5.16
CA VAL A 31 6.99 0.31 -5.01
C VAL A 31 7.77 0.22 -6.32
N SER A 32 7.10 0.07 -7.46
CA SER A 32 7.78 0.04 -8.76
C SER A 32 8.42 1.36 -9.15
N ASN A 33 7.86 2.48 -8.71
CA ASN A 33 8.40 3.80 -9.02
C ASN A 33 9.48 4.26 -8.04
N ASP A 34 9.81 3.45 -7.04
CA ASP A 34 10.63 3.87 -5.91
C ASP A 34 10.10 5.22 -5.37
N ASP A 35 8.78 5.26 -5.07
CA ASP A 35 8.13 6.42 -4.42
C ASP A 35 7.60 6.07 -3.01
N ARG A 36 8.27 6.63 -1.99
CA ARG A 36 8.02 6.34 -0.58
C ARG A 36 6.79 7.07 -0.07
N GLU A 37 6.56 8.31 -0.52
CA GLU A 37 5.39 9.08 -0.12
C GLU A 37 4.12 8.50 -0.74
N ALA A 38 4.19 8.09 -2.02
CA ALA A 38 3.10 7.38 -2.66
C ALA A 38 2.81 6.03 -1.97
N TYR A 39 3.84 5.30 -1.52
CA TYR A 39 3.65 4.06 -0.78
C TYR A 39 2.93 4.29 0.54
N LEU A 40 3.37 5.28 1.34
CA LEU A 40 2.76 5.59 2.63
C LEU A 40 1.29 6.01 2.47
N THR A 41 1.01 6.84 1.46
CA THR A 41 -0.35 7.28 1.13
C THR A 41 -1.21 6.09 0.68
N ALA A 42 -0.69 5.24 -0.21
CA ALA A 42 -1.40 4.06 -0.70
C ALA A 42 -1.68 3.05 0.43
N ALA A 43 -0.73 2.84 1.34
CA ALA A 43 -0.89 1.98 2.50
C ALA A 43 -1.95 2.52 3.47
N GLN A 44 -1.97 3.84 3.71
CA GLN A 44 -3.01 4.47 4.53
C GLN A 44 -4.41 4.33 3.89
N CYS A 45 -4.52 4.54 2.57
CA CYS A 45 -5.75 4.29 1.83
C CYS A 45 -6.20 2.83 1.91
N ALA A 46 -5.27 1.88 1.76
CA ALA A 46 -5.55 0.45 1.86
C ALA A 46 -6.11 0.07 3.24
N ARG A 47 -5.52 0.60 4.33
CA ARG A 47 -6.04 0.42 5.70
C ARG A 47 -7.45 0.98 5.87
N HIS A 48 -7.71 2.17 5.33
CA HIS A 48 -9.01 2.80 5.42
C HIS A 48 -10.10 2.03 4.65
N ILE A 49 -9.71 1.40 3.54
CA ILE A 49 -10.58 0.50 2.77
C ILE A 49 -10.81 -0.81 3.54
N GLY A 50 -9.84 -1.28 4.34
CA GLY A 50 -9.95 -2.49 5.15
C GLY A 50 -8.99 -3.61 4.72
N CYS A 51 -7.95 -3.30 3.95
CA CYS A 51 -6.84 -4.22 3.74
C CYS A 51 -6.12 -4.48 5.06
N THR A 52 -5.75 -5.74 5.28
CA THR A 52 -4.89 -6.15 6.40
C THR A 52 -3.44 -5.75 6.15
N GLU A 53 -2.65 -5.60 7.21
CA GLU A 53 -1.20 -5.35 7.08
C GLU A 53 -0.50 -6.46 6.31
N GLU A 54 -0.98 -7.71 6.43
CA GLU A 54 -0.45 -8.86 5.68
C GLU A 54 -0.67 -8.73 4.18
N GLN A 55 -1.85 -8.27 3.74
CA GLN A 55 -2.14 -8.00 2.33
C GLN A 55 -1.28 -6.84 1.79
N ILE A 56 -1.09 -5.79 2.59
CA ILE A 56 -0.23 -4.65 2.23
C ILE A 56 1.23 -5.10 2.09
N ALA A 57 1.72 -5.90 3.05
CA ALA A 57 3.08 -6.45 3.02
C ALA A 57 3.27 -7.45 1.87
N ASP A 58 2.26 -8.24 1.54
CA ASP A 58 2.31 -9.14 0.39
C ASP A 58 2.37 -8.37 -0.94
N ALA A 59 1.55 -7.34 -1.11
CA ALA A 59 1.61 -6.46 -2.29
C ALA A 59 2.98 -5.79 -2.45
N TYR A 60 3.57 -5.31 -1.35
CA TYR A 60 4.93 -4.78 -1.33
C TYR A 60 5.96 -5.82 -1.79
N ARG A 61 5.97 -7.00 -1.14
CA ARG A 61 6.95 -8.08 -1.43
C ARG A 61 6.81 -8.63 -2.83
N SER A 62 5.58 -8.83 -3.30
CA SER A 62 5.25 -9.30 -4.64
C SER A 62 5.84 -8.39 -5.72
N ARG A 63 5.81 -7.08 -5.49
CA ARG A 63 6.37 -6.11 -6.43
C ARG A 63 7.87 -5.93 -6.28
N ALA A 64 8.39 -5.80 -5.07
CA ALA A 64 9.82 -5.66 -4.82
C ALA A 64 10.64 -6.83 -5.40
N ARG A 65 10.12 -8.07 -5.36
CA ARG A 65 10.74 -9.24 -6.00
C ARG A 65 10.79 -9.17 -7.53
N ARG A 66 9.88 -8.42 -8.17
CA ARG A 66 9.83 -8.24 -9.63
C ARG A 66 10.74 -7.11 -10.13
N THR A 67 11.18 -6.21 -9.25
CA THR A 67 12.05 -5.08 -9.56
C THR A 67 13.31 -5.08 -8.68
N PRO A 68 14.20 -6.09 -8.79
CA PRO A 68 15.36 -6.25 -7.88
C PRO A 68 16.38 -5.09 -7.93
N HIS A 69 16.27 -4.18 -8.90
CA HIS A 69 17.15 -3.02 -9.07
C HIS A 69 16.60 -1.73 -8.43
N LEU A 70 15.29 -1.68 -8.16
CA LEU A 70 14.58 -0.57 -7.50
C LEU A 70 14.33 -0.97 -6.04
N HIS A 71 15.38 -0.92 -5.26
CA HIS A 71 15.31 -1.05 -3.81
C HIS A 71 15.66 0.30 -3.23
N PHE A 72 14.66 0.96 -2.65
CA PHE A 72 14.85 1.87 -1.54
C PHE A 72 15.80 1.24 -0.54
N GLN A 73 16.94 1.90 -0.32
CA GLN A 73 17.75 1.64 0.85
C GLN A 73 16.96 2.16 2.05
N ILE A 74 16.30 1.25 2.76
CA ILE A 74 15.56 1.57 4.00
C ILE A 74 16.53 2.06 5.10
N ASP A 75 17.85 1.97 4.88
CA ASP A 75 18.90 2.20 5.88
C ASP A 75 19.74 3.49 5.66
N GLY A 76 19.41 4.35 4.68
CA GLY A 76 20.07 5.65 4.51
C GLY A 76 21.56 5.63 4.10
N SER A 77 22.17 4.47 3.89
CA SER A 77 23.55 4.37 3.39
C SER A 77 23.59 4.50 1.86
N PRO A 78 24.38 5.40 1.25
CA PRO A 78 24.44 5.53 -0.21
C PRO A 78 24.91 4.23 -0.88
N ARG A 79 24.33 3.87 -2.03
CA ARG A 79 24.83 2.75 -2.84
C ARG A 79 26.30 2.98 -3.19
N PRO A 80 27.19 1.98 -3.02
CA PRO A 80 28.53 2.10 -3.56
C PRO A 80 28.45 2.24 -5.09
N PRO A 81 29.29 3.08 -5.71
CA PRO A 81 29.28 3.26 -7.14
C PRO A 81 29.55 1.93 -7.87
N LYS A 82 28.91 1.78 -9.02
CA LYS A 82 29.05 0.63 -9.91
C LYS A 82 30.52 0.47 -10.29
N GLY A 83 31.18 -0.59 -9.81
CA GLY A 83 32.60 -0.85 -10.00
C GLY A 83 33.40 -1.18 -8.73
N TRP A 84 32.80 -1.10 -7.54
CA TRP A 84 33.48 -1.43 -6.27
C TRP A 84 33.50 -2.93 -5.94
N ASN A 85 33.72 -3.81 -6.91
CA ASN A 85 34.22 -5.16 -6.59
C ASN A 85 34.80 -5.82 -7.83
N SER A 86 36.14 -5.77 -7.88
CA SER A 86 37.11 -6.57 -8.66
C SER A 86 36.86 -6.74 -10.16
#